data_AF-A0A517RNB2-F1
#
_entry.id   AF-A0A517RNB2-F1
#
_cell.length_a   1.000
_cell.length_b   1.000
_cell.length_c   1.000
_cell.angle_alpha   90.00
_cell.angle_beta   90.00
_cell.angle_gamma   90.00
#
_symmetry.space_group_name_H-M   'P 1'
#
loop_
_entity.id
_entity.type
_entity.pdbx_description
1 polymer ?
#
loop_
_entity_poly.entity_id
_entity_poly.type
_entity_poly.pdbx_seq_one_letter_code
_entity_poly.pdbx_strand_id
1 'polypeptide(L)'
;MDAKEVVPTLTHSIRDRFQRFFFTEEVPYGLAIVRMLVPMVLLGTVCTRWPYSRELFSADGAPAPLAEIFRYYDFLPILPGTVVVGLFAALAFFLFCSCIGWMTRFSLIASVTLYTYFCFMDCISMATKYSVISTHVLFLLSLSRCGSIWSVDSWLKGKREKKTLPLYTKHELPRSEIWPQRLMQILIALVYFGAAITKLHTPGYLEGDQISYWAMSRYNNPHPLGEFLTMYPIMLSVMSYVAIVWEIAFVFVVWRKWGRILGLGLGAAFHIGTLFSLGLYIFPMVSISIYFCFLTESDVQWISAQFRRLVRRAGWLKQTAASLGAAIEKYRPQPVAGWKSPTAWVTGIVAVLVLSIYVEHQQDIYGLRRPEGRMTLHEVDPELMAEMLAPEQTMKQKDKFLSVDTGTQMVGGWLTNRKSEFMIGEMILVQCCLNPPHEDIWIDCHFCEEDGRIVHRSGQIVLRENLRSAFQVYTPESLEPGNYYVSIKSKGKEVLRRSVTLLPKLSAVAN
;
A
#
# COMPACT_ATOMS: atom_id res chain seq x y z
N MET A 1 -0.93 41.74 49.60
CA MET A 1 -0.11 42.36 48.55
C MET A 1 0.42 41.24 47.70
N ASP A 2 -0.32 40.94 46.63
CA ASP A 2 -0.08 39.79 45.75
C ASP A 2 1.18 40.03 44.91
N ALA A 3 2.17 39.18 45.10
CA ALA A 3 3.30 39.10 44.20
C ALA A 3 2.80 38.54 42.87
N LYS A 4 2.72 39.39 41.85
CA LYS A 4 2.50 38.98 40.46
C LYS A 4 3.57 37.94 40.09
N GLU A 5 3.16 36.70 39.88
CA GLU A 5 3.94 35.72 39.13
C GLU A 5 4.23 36.33 37.76
N VAL A 6 5.48 36.76 37.57
CA VAL A 6 6.01 37.10 36.26
C VAL A 6 6.14 35.78 35.51
N VAL A 7 5.10 35.39 34.78
CA VAL A 7 5.18 34.36 33.75
C VAL A 7 6.15 34.90 32.70
N PRO A 8 7.37 34.35 32.56
CA PRO A 8 8.25 34.78 31.50
C PRO A 8 7.66 34.27 30.20
N THR A 9 7.09 35.16 29.40
CA THR A 9 6.77 34.92 28.00
C THR A 9 8.09 34.77 27.24
N LEU A 10 8.73 33.61 27.38
CA LEU A 10 9.86 33.18 26.55
C LEU A 10 9.36 33.13 25.11
N THR A 11 9.64 34.18 24.36
CA THR A 11 9.56 34.21 22.90
C THR A 11 10.55 33.21 22.36
N HIS A 12 10.13 31.94 22.30
CA HIS A 12 10.97 30.87 21.80
C HIS A 12 11.37 31.17 20.35
N SER A 13 12.68 31.35 20.15
CA SER A 13 13.27 31.51 18.83
C SER A 13 12.89 30.33 17.94
N ILE A 14 12.83 30.54 16.62
CA ILE A 14 12.62 29.46 15.64
C ILE A 14 13.68 28.36 15.85
N ARG A 15 14.90 28.74 16.22
CA ARG A 15 16.00 27.82 16.57
C ARG A 15 15.63 26.90 17.74
N ASP A 16 15.03 27.43 18.82
CA ASP A 16 14.67 26.63 20.00
C ASP A 16 13.52 25.67 19.70
N ARG A 17 12.61 26.04 18.80
CA ARG A 17 11.53 25.15 18.35
C ARG A 17 12.09 24.04 17.47
N PHE A 18 13.00 24.38 16.55
CA PHE A 18 13.70 23.40 15.73
C PHE A 18 14.50 22.41 16.59
N GLN A 19 15.26 22.93 17.57
CA GLN A 19 16.04 22.08 18.46
C GLN A 19 15.17 21.14 19.28
N ARG A 20 14.09 21.65 19.88
CA ARG A 20 13.14 20.79 20.62
C ARG A 20 12.45 19.78 19.72
N PHE A 21 12.08 20.16 18.49
CA PHE A 21 11.38 19.26 17.59
C PHE A 21 12.23 18.03 17.23
N PHE A 22 13.49 18.23 16.84
CA PHE A 22 14.39 17.15 16.41
C PHE A 22 15.15 16.47 17.56
N PHE A 23 15.62 17.22 18.55
CA PHE A 23 16.63 16.73 19.49
C PHE A 23 16.11 16.53 20.92
N THR A 24 14.79 16.53 21.14
CA THR A 24 14.25 16.06 22.42
C THR A 24 14.63 14.61 22.66
N GLU A 25 15.02 14.27 23.89
CA GLU A 25 15.39 12.90 24.24
C GLU A 25 14.18 12.12 24.77
N GLU A 26 13.87 11.00 24.12
CA GLU A 26 12.84 10.05 24.54
C GLU A 26 13.39 8.63 24.55
N VAL A 27 12.70 7.73 25.25
CA VAL A 27 12.95 6.29 25.10
C VAL A 27 12.44 5.87 23.71
N PRO A 28 13.26 5.21 22.87
CA PRO A 28 12.96 5.03 21.44
C PRO A 28 11.94 3.91 21.15
N TYR A 29 10.80 3.90 21.84
CA TYR A 29 9.76 2.87 21.72
C TYR A 29 9.21 2.77 20.30
N GLY A 30 8.85 3.90 19.69
CA GLY A 30 8.31 3.92 18.33
C GLY A 30 9.29 3.31 17.33
N LEU A 31 10.55 3.75 17.38
CA LEU A 31 11.62 3.20 16.53
C LEU A 31 11.90 1.72 16.78
N ALA A 32 11.84 1.27 18.04
CA ALA A 32 12.02 -0.15 18.37
C ALA A 32 10.90 -1.03 17.77
N ILE A 33 9.65 -0.56 17.75
CA ILE A 33 8.54 -1.28 17.12
C ILE A 33 8.71 -1.30 15.60
N VAL A 34 9.05 -0.16 14.99
CA VAL A 34 9.31 -0.09 13.54
C VAL A 34 10.46 -1.04 13.15
N ARG A 35 11.53 -1.09 13.96
CA ARG A 35 12.65 -2.03 13.81
C ARG A 35 12.23 -3.49 13.87
N MET A 36 11.18 -3.83 14.62
CA MET A 36 10.64 -5.20 14.63
C MET A 36 9.79 -5.46 13.38
N LEU A 37 8.83 -4.59 13.11
CA LEU A 37 7.76 -4.85 12.15
C LEU A 37 8.19 -4.67 10.70
N VAL A 38 8.92 -3.61 10.36
CA VAL A 38 9.32 -3.36 8.96
C VAL A 38 10.21 -4.47 8.42
N PRO A 39 11.33 -4.84 9.08
CA PRO A 39 12.14 -5.95 8.59
C PRO A 39 11.40 -7.29 8.61
N MET A 40 10.37 -7.48 9.47
CA MET A 40 9.58 -8.71 9.51
C MET A 40 8.70 -8.85 8.27
N VAL A 41 8.05 -7.75 7.86
CA VAL A 41 7.27 -7.71 6.62
C VAL A 41 8.17 -7.97 5.41
N LEU A 42 9.35 -7.34 5.37
CA LEU A 42 10.34 -7.57 4.30
C LEU A 42 10.92 -8.98 4.32
N LEU A 43 11.09 -9.59 5.49
CA LEU A 43 11.56 -10.96 5.59
C LEU A 43 10.57 -11.91 4.90
N GLY A 44 9.26 -11.67 5.02
CA GLY A 44 8.24 -12.42 4.27
C GLY A 44 8.42 -12.32 2.75
N THR A 45 8.74 -11.13 2.23
CA THR A 45 8.95 -10.95 0.78
C THR A 45 10.26 -11.56 0.29
N VAL A 46 11.31 -11.54 1.12
CA VAL A 46 12.59 -12.18 0.82
C VAL A 46 12.45 -13.70 0.86
N CYS A 47 11.83 -14.28 1.89
CA CYS A 47 11.66 -15.72 2.01
C CYS A 47 10.87 -16.32 0.84
N THR A 48 9.84 -15.62 0.35
CA THR A 48 9.03 -16.07 -0.80
C THR A 48 9.79 -16.02 -2.13
N ARG A 49 10.79 -15.15 -2.24
CA ARG A 49 11.61 -14.97 -3.46
C ARG A 49 12.92 -15.75 -3.44
N TRP A 50 13.39 -16.17 -2.27
CA TRP A 50 14.68 -16.83 -2.11
C TRP A 50 14.88 -18.06 -3.04
N PRO A 51 13.88 -18.94 -3.24
CA PRO A 51 14.01 -20.08 -4.17
C PRO A 51 14.30 -19.68 -5.62
N TYR A 52 13.94 -18.44 -6.00
CA TYR A 52 14.09 -17.90 -7.36
C TYR A 52 15.19 -16.84 -7.44
N SER A 53 16.05 -16.74 -6.42
CA SER A 53 17.01 -15.64 -6.31
C SER A 53 18.11 -15.71 -7.37
N ARG A 54 18.52 -16.90 -7.82
CA ARG A 54 19.50 -17.04 -8.91
C ARG A 54 18.93 -16.48 -10.22
N GLU A 55 17.68 -16.79 -10.51
CA GLU A 55 17.00 -16.47 -11.77
C GLU A 55 16.71 -14.97 -11.87
N LEU A 56 16.30 -14.38 -10.75
CA LEU A 56 15.83 -13.00 -10.69
C LEU A 56 16.97 -11.97 -10.56
N PHE A 57 18.11 -12.33 -9.95
CA PHE A 57 19.10 -11.31 -9.55
C PHE A 57 20.55 -11.61 -9.96
N SER A 58 20.81 -12.67 -10.74
CA SER A 58 22.17 -13.11 -11.05
C SER A 58 22.49 -13.23 -12.54
N ALA A 59 23.77 -13.34 -12.85
CA ALA A 59 24.27 -13.55 -14.21
C ALA A 59 23.86 -14.91 -14.81
N ASP A 60 23.45 -15.87 -13.98
CA ASP A 60 22.94 -17.17 -14.44
C ASP A 60 21.48 -17.07 -14.92
N GLY A 61 20.81 -15.96 -14.61
CA GLY A 61 19.39 -15.71 -14.87
C GLY A 61 19.15 -14.55 -15.83
N ALA A 62 17.99 -13.90 -15.66
CA ALA A 62 17.57 -12.75 -16.46
C ALA A 62 17.19 -11.59 -15.52
N PRO A 63 18.17 -10.98 -14.82
CA PRO A 63 17.90 -9.82 -13.98
C PRO A 63 17.38 -8.67 -14.84
N ALA A 64 16.64 -7.75 -14.22
CA ALA A 64 16.09 -6.56 -14.85
C ALA A 64 16.61 -5.31 -14.14
N PRO A 65 17.87 -4.89 -14.37
CA PRO A 65 18.45 -3.81 -13.59
C PRO A 65 17.74 -2.47 -13.84
N LEU A 66 17.36 -1.79 -12.76
CA LEU A 66 16.62 -0.52 -12.82
C LEU A 66 17.37 0.56 -13.62
N ALA A 67 18.70 0.57 -13.52
CA ALA A 67 19.55 1.56 -14.17
C ALA A 67 19.52 1.46 -15.70
N GLU A 68 19.27 0.27 -16.27
CA GLU A 68 19.20 0.06 -17.71
C GLU A 68 17.99 0.76 -18.34
N ILE A 69 16.86 0.85 -17.61
CA ILE A 69 15.68 1.64 -18.05
C ILE A 69 16.06 3.10 -18.31
N PHE A 70 17.01 3.62 -17.53
CA PHE A 70 17.53 4.98 -17.67
C PHE A 70 18.78 5.07 -18.55
N ARG A 71 19.12 3.99 -19.28
CA ARG A 71 20.29 3.87 -20.16
C ARG A 71 21.64 3.96 -19.45
N TYR A 72 21.67 3.67 -18.15
CA TYR A 72 22.91 3.50 -17.38
C TYR A 72 23.26 2.01 -17.28
N TYR A 73 23.82 1.48 -18.37
CA TYR A 73 24.30 0.11 -18.42
C TYR A 73 25.48 -0.09 -17.46
N ASP A 74 25.61 -1.31 -16.93
CA ASP A 74 26.69 -1.72 -16.02
C ASP A 74 26.86 -0.84 -14.78
N PHE A 75 25.79 -0.15 -14.36
CA PHE A 75 25.83 0.75 -13.19
C PHE A 75 26.20 0.01 -11.89
N LEU A 76 25.71 -1.21 -11.72
CA LEU A 76 26.05 -2.10 -10.63
C LEU A 76 26.41 -3.48 -11.18
N PRO A 77 27.36 -4.20 -10.55
CA PRO A 77 27.78 -5.50 -11.03
C PRO A 77 26.66 -6.53 -10.87
N ILE A 78 26.40 -7.27 -11.94
CA ILE A 78 25.58 -8.49 -11.92
C ILE A 78 26.47 -9.64 -11.44
N LEU A 79 26.10 -10.26 -10.33
CA LEU A 79 26.93 -11.26 -9.65
C LEU A 79 26.59 -12.70 -10.10
N PRO A 80 27.53 -13.66 -9.96
CA PRO A 80 27.25 -15.07 -10.24
C PRO A 80 26.15 -15.66 -9.35
N GLY A 81 25.42 -16.66 -9.84
CA GLY A 81 24.24 -17.20 -9.16
C GLY A 81 24.47 -17.68 -7.73
N THR A 82 25.53 -18.45 -7.47
CA THR A 82 25.85 -18.92 -6.11
C THR A 82 26.12 -17.77 -5.14
N VAL A 83 26.75 -16.69 -5.61
CA VAL A 83 27.02 -15.50 -4.80
C VAL A 83 25.71 -14.79 -4.46
N VAL A 84 24.83 -14.63 -5.44
CA VAL A 84 23.51 -14.03 -5.27
C VAL A 84 22.64 -14.80 -4.28
N VAL A 85 22.57 -16.14 -4.39
CA VAL A 85 21.82 -17.00 -3.45
C VAL A 85 22.32 -16.79 -2.02
N GLY A 86 23.65 -16.77 -1.84
CA GLY A 86 24.26 -16.49 -0.54
C GLY A 86 23.93 -15.09 -0.01
N LEU A 87 24.09 -14.03 -0.83
CA LEU A 87 23.79 -12.66 -0.44
C LEU A 87 22.30 -12.44 -0.14
N PHE A 88 21.40 -13.09 -0.89
CA PHE A 88 19.95 -13.02 -0.65
C PHE A 88 19.56 -13.74 0.65
N ALA A 89 20.18 -14.88 0.95
CA ALA A 89 20.06 -15.55 2.24
C ALA A 89 20.63 -14.71 3.39
N ALA A 90 21.76 -14.03 3.16
CA ALA A 90 22.36 -13.11 4.11
C ALA A 90 21.42 -11.93 4.42
N LEU A 91 20.77 -11.37 3.39
CA LEU A 91 19.74 -10.36 3.57
C LEU A 91 18.60 -10.87 4.47
N ALA A 92 18.08 -12.08 4.24
CA ALA A 92 17.06 -12.67 5.10
C ALA A 92 17.54 -12.77 6.57
N PHE A 93 18.77 -13.23 6.78
CA PHE A 93 19.37 -13.30 8.11
C PHE A 93 19.54 -11.91 8.76
N PHE A 94 19.96 -10.90 8.01
CA PHE A 94 20.12 -9.53 8.53
C PHE A 94 18.77 -8.88 8.85
N LEU A 95 17.74 -9.12 8.05
CA LEU A 95 16.38 -8.68 8.35
C LEU A 95 15.85 -9.35 9.63
N PHE A 96 16.04 -10.66 9.76
CA PHE A 96 15.70 -11.39 11.00
C PHE A 96 16.46 -10.84 12.22
N CYS A 97 17.78 -10.67 12.10
CA CYS A 97 18.60 -10.08 13.16
C CYS A 97 18.17 -8.64 13.47
N SER A 98 17.73 -7.90 12.46
CA SER A 98 17.18 -6.55 12.65
C SER A 98 15.85 -6.61 13.39
N CYS A 99 14.96 -7.59 13.14
CA CYS A 99 13.69 -7.81 13.86
C CYS A 99 13.86 -8.12 15.34
N ILE A 100 14.86 -8.92 15.71
CA ILE A 100 15.12 -9.26 17.11
C ILE A 100 16.10 -8.29 17.78
N GLY A 101 16.75 -7.42 17.01
CA GLY A 101 17.75 -6.48 17.47
C GLY A 101 19.03 -7.18 17.96
N TRP A 102 19.60 -8.04 17.12
CA TRP A 102 20.88 -8.71 17.35
C TRP A 102 21.93 -8.14 16.41
N MET A 103 23.04 -7.62 16.98
CA MET A 103 24.02 -6.80 16.26
C MET A 103 23.33 -5.67 15.46
N THR A 104 22.34 -5.03 16.10
CA THR A 104 21.28 -4.24 15.47
C THR A 104 21.80 -3.25 14.43
N ARG A 105 22.82 -2.46 14.76
CA ARG A 105 23.37 -1.45 13.86
C ARG A 105 24.00 -2.07 12.61
N PHE A 106 24.80 -3.12 12.79
CA PHE A 106 25.43 -3.83 11.67
C PHE A 106 24.36 -4.51 10.81
N SER A 107 23.44 -5.24 11.43
CA SER A 107 22.33 -5.92 10.74
C SER A 107 21.48 -4.96 9.93
N LEU A 108 21.19 -3.75 10.44
CA LEU A 108 20.44 -2.74 9.70
C LEU A 108 21.23 -2.12 8.54
N ILE A 109 22.52 -1.83 8.73
CA ILE A 109 23.39 -1.33 7.65
C ILE A 109 23.47 -2.38 6.53
N ALA A 110 23.74 -3.62 6.88
CA ALA A 110 23.82 -4.71 5.91
C ALA A 110 22.47 -4.95 5.22
N SER A 111 21.35 -4.87 5.96
CA SER A 111 19.99 -4.97 5.39
C SER A 111 19.72 -3.85 4.39
N VAL A 112 19.99 -2.58 4.72
CA VAL A 112 19.72 -1.49 3.77
C VAL A 112 20.61 -1.58 2.54
N THR A 113 21.88 -1.95 2.70
CA THR A 113 22.81 -2.11 1.56
C THR A 113 22.36 -3.23 0.62
N LEU A 114 22.14 -4.44 1.14
CA LEU A 114 21.74 -5.58 0.31
C LEU A 114 20.34 -5.41 -0.27
N TYR A 115 19.38 -4.95 0.53
CA TYR A 115 18.01 -4.75 0.04
C TYR A 115 17.96 -3.69 -1.05
N THR A 116 18.73 -2.61 -0.93
CA THR A 116 18.86 -1.60 -1.99
C THR A 116 19.51 -2.19 -3.24
N TYR A 117 20.61 -2.94 -3.10
CA TYR A 117 21.26 -3.62 -4.22
C TYR A 117 20.27 -4.50 -5.00
N PHE A 118 19.51 -5.37 -4.32
CA PHE A 118 18.53 -6.23 -4.98
C PHE A 118 17.35 -5.47 -5.60
N CYS A 119 16.93 -4.34 -5.03
CA CYS A 119 15.97 -3.46 -5.70
C CYS A 119 16.53 -2.87 -7.01
N PHE A 120 17.84 -2.61 -7.09
CA PHE A 120 18.46 -2.16 -8.34
C PHE A 120 18.65 -3.27 -9.36
N MET A 121 18.73 -4.54 -8.95
CA MET A 121 18.90 -5.70 -9.85
C MET A 121 17.60 -6.15 -10.51
N ASP A 122 16.45 -5.83 -9.92
CA ASP A 122 15.14 -6.23 -10.44
C ASP A 122 14.10 -5.12 -10.24
N CYS A 123 13.88 -4.36 -11.31
CA CYS A 123 12.89 -3.31 -11.35
C CYS A 123 11.44 -3.81 -11.53
N ILE A 124 11.26 -5.09 -11.86
CA ILE A 124 9.95 -5.66 -12.19
C ILE A 124 9.27 -6.19 -10.92
N SER A 125 9.96 -7.00 -10.13
CA SER A 125 9.37 -7.66 -8.95
C SER A 125 9.79 -7.04 -7.60
N MET A 126 11.02 -6.54 -7.49
CA MET A 126 11.57 -6.05 -6.21
C MET A 126 11.50 -4.52 -6.05
N ALA A 127 11.72 -3.73 -7.11
CA ALA A 127 11.60 -2.27 -7.05
C ALA A 127 10.13 -1.80 -7.12
N THR A 128 9.50 -1.64 -5.97
CA THR A 128 8.12 -1.21 -5.82
C THR A 128 8.03 -0.03 -4.84
N LYS A 129 6.86 0.58 -4.73
CA LYS A 129 6.64 1.71 -3.79
C LYS A 129 7.03 1.35 -2.35
N TYR A 130 6.65 0.16 -1.87
CA TYR A 130 6.98 -0.24 -0.50
C TYR A 130 8.47 -0.49 -0.32
N SER A 131 9.18 -1.02 -1.33
CA SER A 131 10.60 -1.32 -1.19
C SER A 131 11.43 -0.04 -1.10
N VAL A 132 11.08 1.00 -1.87
CA VAL A 132 11.68 2.34 -1.75
C VAL A 132 11.41 2.96 -0.37
N ILE A 133 10.18 2.91 0.13
CA ILE A 133 9.88 3.44 1.48
C ILE A 133 10.66 2.67 2.54
N SER A 134 10.69 1.35 2.43
CA SER A 134 11.40 0.46 3.35
C SER A 134 12.91 0.69 3.38
N THR A 135 13.58 0.92 2.25
CA THR A 135 15.03 1.21 2.24
C THR A 135 15.34 2.49 3.01
N HIS A 136 14.55 3.55 2.84
CA HIS A 136 14.71 4.79 3.60
C HIS A 136 14.45 4.58 5.09
N VAL A 137 13.46 3.77 5.45
CA VAL A 137 13.18 3.43 6.85
C VAL A 137 14.32 2.62 7.47
N LEU A 138 14.83 1.59 6.77
CA LEU A 138 15.99 0.82 7.20
C LEU A 138 17.22 1.71 7.36
N PHE A 139 17.44 2.66 6.45
CA PHE A 139 18.50 3.65 6.53
C PHE A 139 18.37 4.48 7.82
N LEU A 140 17.21 5.09 8.07
CA LEU A 140 16.96 5.88 9.28
C LEU A 140 17.08 5.05 10.56
N LEU A 141 16.62 3.80 10.55
CA LEU A 141 16.80 2.87 11.66
C LEU A 141 18.27 2.59 11.92
N SER A 142 19.10 2.42 10.87
CA SER A 142 20.53 2.13 11.00
C SER A 142 21.33 3.28 11.64
N LEU A 143 20.83 4.51 11.51
CA LEU A 143 21.38 5.71 12.14
C LEU A 143 20.82 5.96 13.55
N SER A 144 19.79 5.22 13.96
CA SER A 144 19.09 5.42 15.23
C SER A 144 19.58 4.52 16.36
N ARG A 145 19.11 4.80 17.59
CA ARG A 145 19.30 3.95 18.77
C ARG A 145 18.16 2.92 18.96
N CYS A 146 17.46 2.51 17.90
CA CYS A 146 16.31 1.57 17.95
C CYS A 146 16.61 0.19 18.60
N GLY A 147 17.88 -0.19 18.70
CA GLY A 147 18.34 -1.39 19.40
C GLY A 147 18.65 -1.20 20.88
N SER A 148 18.42 -0.02 21.48
CA SER A 148 18.70 0.23 22.90
C SER A 148 17.69 -0.41 23.85
N ILE A 149 16.50 -0.75 23.33
CA ILE A 149 15.41 -1.41 24.05
C ILE A 149 14.83 -2.53 23.20
N TRP A 150 14.18 -3.48 23.87
CA TRP A 150 13.48 -4.61 23.24
C TRP A 150 14.29 -5.27 22.12
N SER A 151 15.54 -5.59 22.44
CA SER A 151 16.50 -6.15 21.50
C SER A 151 17.36 -7.19 22.20
N VAL A 152 17.90 -8.15 21.46
CA VAL A 152 18.91 -9.08 21.98
C VAL A 152 20.13 -8.31 22.51
N ASP A 153 20.56 -7.25 21.82
CA ASP A 153 21.70 -6.43 22.23
C ASP A 153 21.49 -5.77 23.60
N SER A 154 20.33 -5.14 23.83
CA SER A 154 19.99 -4.49 25.09
C SER A 154 19.81 -5.51 26.22
N TRP A 155 19.22 -6.66 25.91
CA TRP A 155 19.08 -7.76 26.86
C TRP A 155 20.43 -8.31 27.33
N LEU A 156 21.36 -8.54 26.39
CA LEU A 156 22.72 -9.00 26.70
C LEU A 156 23.54 -7.94 27.44
N LYS A 157 23.37 -6.66 27.10
CA LYS A 157 24.02 -5.55 27.81
C LYS A 157 23.50 -5.42 29.25
N GLY A 158 22.18 -5.44 29.44
CA GLY A 158 21.56 -5.41 30.76
C GLY A 158 21.97 -6.59 31.66
N LYS A 159 22.27 -7.76 31.08
CA LYS A 159 22.84 -8.91 31.82
C LYS A 159 24.25 -8.62 32.36
N ARG A 160 25.08 -7.90 31.61
CA ARG A 160 26.42 -7.49 32.07
C ARG A 160 26.31 -6.45 33.15
N GLU A 161 25.48 -5.42 32.93
CA GLU A 161 25.27 -4.32 33.87
C GLU A 161 24.69 -4.79 35.20
N LYS A 162 23.69 -5.69 35.21
CA LYS A 162 23.14 -6.28 36.44
C LYS A 162 24.14 -7.12 37.25
N LYS A 163 25.21 -7.63 36.63
CA LYS A 163 26.28 -8.34 37.34
C LYS A 163 27.27 -7.38 38.00
N THR A 164 27.42 -6.18 37.46
CA THR A 164 28.39 -5.17 37.91
C THR A 164 27.79 -4.05 38.76
N LEU A 165 26.50 -3.78 38.64
CA LEU A 165 25.84 -2.69 39.37
C LEU A 165 25.35 -3.17 40.76
N PRO A 166 25.49 -2.32 41.80
CA PRO A 166 24.90 -2.58 43.11
C PRO A 166 23.37 -2.74 43.04
N LEU A 167 22.81 -3.60 43.90
CA LEU A 167 21.38 -3.97 43.92
C LEU A 167 20.40 -2.79 44.10
N TYR A 168 20.87 -1.63 44.57
CA TYR A 168 20.06 -0.44 44.84
C TYR A 168 19.99 0.56 43.67
N THR A 169 20.74 0.35 42.59
CA THR A 169 20.70 1.27 41.44
C THR A 169 19.41 1.08 40.65
N LYS A 170 18.55 2.10 40.63
CA LYS A 170 17.35 2.13 39.78
C LYS A 170 17.79 2.12 38.32
N HIS A 171 17.43 1.08 37.57
CA HIS A 171 17.76 0.98 36.15
C HIS A 171 16.90 1.98 35.36
N GLU A 172 17.50 3.08 34.93
CA GLU A 172 16.86 4.05 34.05
C GLU A 172 16.86 3.55 32.60
N LEU A 173 15.76 3.79 31.89
CA LEU A 173 15.66 3.39 30.49
C LEU A 173 16.52 4.30 29.62
N PRO A 174 17.20 3.76 28.58
CA PRO A 174 18.05 4.57 27.72
C PRO A 174 17.20 5.58 26.94
N ARG A 175 17.58 6.85 27.04
CA ARG A 175 16.99 7.97 26.28
C ARG A 175 17.95 8.35 25.14
N SER A 176 17.38 8.81 24.04
CA SER A 176 18.16 9.29 22.89
C SER A 176 17.36 10.33 22.12
N GLU A 177 18.08 11.22 21.43
CA GLU A 177 17.49 12.20 20.52
C GLU A 177 16.59 11.54 19.47
N ILE A 178 15.41 12.13 19.27
CA ILE A 178 14.36 11.58 18.39
C ILE A 178 14.48 12.02 16.92
N TRP A 179 15.59 12.61 16.50
CA TRP A 179 15.73 13.13 15.14
C TRP A 179 15.49 12.06 14.04
N PRO A 180 15.90 10.78 14.18
CA PRO A 180 15.61 9.76 13.16
C PRO A 180 14.12 9.44 13.11
N GLN A 181 13.45 9.47 14.27
CA GLN A 181 12.00 9.29 14.37
C GLN A 181 11.25 10.45 13.71
N ARG A 182 11.70 11.70 13.90
CA ARG A 182 11.13 12.87 13.21
C ARG A 182 11.32 12.81 11.70
N LEU A 183 12.50 12.43 11.22
CA LEU A 183 12.72 12.27 9.78
C LEU A 183 11.84 11.16 9.20
N MET A 184 11.58 10.09 9.94
CA MET A 184 10.65 9.03 9.52
C MET A 184 9.20 9.51 9.47
N GLN A 185 8.78 10.33 10.44
CA GLN A 185 7.46 10.98 10.44
C GLN A 185 7.30 11.92 9.24
N ILE A 186 8.33 12.71 8.94
CA ILE A 186 8.36 13.60 7.77
C ILE A 186 8.34 12.78 6.47
N LEU A 187 9.15 11.72 6.38
CA LEU A 187 9.19 10.81 5.23
C LEU A 187 7.80 10.30 4.90
N ILE A 188 7.05 9.76 5.88
CA ILE A 188 5.71 9.24 5.60
C ILE A 188 4.71 10.36 5.24
N ALA A 189 4.86 11.55 5.82
CA ALA A 189 4.02 12.70 5.46
C ALA A 189 4.28 13.13 4.01
N LEU A 190 5.54 13.15 3.58
CA LEU A 190 5.93 13.45 2.19
C LEU A 190 5.48 12.36 1.22
N VAL A 191 5.52 11.09 1.62
CA VAL A 191 4.98 9.98 0.82
C VAL A 191 3.48 10.18 0.57
N TYR A 192 2.68 10.51 1.59
CA TYR A 192 1.26 10.77 1.41
C TYR A 192 1.00 12.03 0.60
N PHE A 193 1.75 13.10 0.84
CA PHE A 193 1.64 14.31 0.04
C PHE A 193 1.92 14.04 -1.44
N GLY A 194 3.03 13.35 -1.76
CA GLY A 194 3.34 12.95 -3.13
C GLY A 194 2.30 12.00 -3.72
N ALA A 195 1.73 11.10 -2.91
CA ALA A 195 0.64 10.23 -3.32
C ALA A 195 -0.63 11.03 -3.67
N ALA A 196 -0.94 12.10 -2.94
CA ALA A 196 -2.07 12.97 -3.26
C ALA A 196 -1.85 13.75 -4.57
N ILE A 197 -0.65 14.32 -4.74
CA ILE A 197 -0.29 15.08 -5.95
C ILE A 197 -0.34 14.18 -7.19
N THR A 198 0.18 12.94 -7.10
CA THR A 198 0.11 11.99 -8.22
C THR A 198 -1.34 11.59 -8.56
N LYS A 199 -2.18 11.36 -7.55
CA LYS A 199 -3.62 11.10 -7.76
C LYS A 199 -4.35 12.27 -8.41
N LEU A 200 -4.09 13.50 -7.97
CA LEU A 200 -4.68 14.71 -8.55
C LEU A 200 -4.33 14.90 -10.03
N HIS A 201 -3.13 14.48 -10.44
CA HIS A 201 -2.70 14.53 -11.84
C HIS A 201 -3.11 13.30 -12.65
N THR A 202 -3.73 12.29 -12.03
CA THR A 202 -4.15 11.06 -12.74
C THR A 202 -5.58 11.24 -13.26
N PRO A 203 -5.80 11.29 -14.59
CA PRO A 203 -7.14 11.37 -15.15
C PRO A 203 -8.03 10.19 -14.72
N GLY A 204 -9.29 10.46 -14.39
CA GLY A 204 -10.25 9.45 -13.95
C GLY A 204 -10.09 9.00 -12.50
N TYR A 205 -9.12 9.55 -11.74
CA TYR A 205 -8.96 9.16 -10.33
C TYR A 205 -10.11 9.69 -9.46
N LEU A 206 -10.46 10.97 -9.58
CA LEU A 206 -11.50 11.61 -8.77
C LEU A 206 -12.89 11.08 -9.09
N GLU A 207 -13.13 10.69 -10.33
CA GLU A 207 -14.38 10.10 -10.79
C GLU A 207 -14.52 8.62 -10.39
N GLY A 208 -13.45 8.01 -9.87
CA GLY A 208 -13.43 6.64 -9.38
C GLY A 208 -13.07 5.58 -10.43
N ASP A 209 -12.74 5.98 -11.65
CA ASP A 209 -12.44 5.04 -12.75
C ASP A 209 -11.17 4.27 -12.50
N GLN A 210 -10.10 4.97 -12.11
CA GLN A 210 -8.83 4.31 -11.78
C GLN A 210 -9.00 3.29 -10.66
N ILE A 211 -9.73 3.63 -9.61
CA ILE A 211 -10.00 2.70 -8.50
C ILE A 211 -10.83 1.52 -9.01
N SER A 212 -11.81 1.76 -9.89
CA SER A 212 -12.62 0.69 -10.50
C SER A 212 -11.77 -0.30 -11.29
N TYR A 213 -10.85 0.20 -12.14
CA TYR A 213 -9.93 -0.65 -12.90
C TYR A 213 -9.08 -1.53 -11.97
N TRP A 214 -8.45 -0.93 -10.95
CA TRP A 214 -7.62 -1.67 -10.01
C TRP A 214 -8.43 -2.67 -9.18
N ALA A 215 -9.66 -2.32 -8.80
CA ALA A 215 -10.57 -3.16 -8.04
C ALA A 215 -11.16 -4.33 -8.83
N MET A 216 -11.22 -4.24 -10.17
CA MET A 216 -11.57 -5.39 -11.03
C MET A 216 -10.36 -6.25 -11.37
N SER A 217 -9.16 -5.66 -11.37
CA SER A 217 -7.92 -6.37 -11.71
C SER A 217 -7.48 -7.28 -10.56
N ARG A 218 -7.11 -8.53 -10.88
CA ARG A 218 -6.39 -9.41 -9.94
C ARG A 218 -4.87 -9.34 -10.10
N TYR A 219 -4.38 -8.24 -10.67
CA TYR A 219 -2.96 -8.06 -11.01
C TYR A 219 -2.04 -8.14 -9.79
N ASN A 220 -2.46 -7.57 -8.66
CA ASN A 220 -1.68 -7.62 -7.43
C ASN A 220 -1.82 -8.97 -6.73
N ASN A 221 -3.02 -9.25 -6.20
CA ASN A 221 -3.39 -10.50 -5.55
C ASN A 221 -4.92 -10.65 -5.60
N PRO A 222 -5.46 -11.87 -5.42
CA PRO A 222 -6.88 -12.08 -5.20
C PRO A 222 -7.42 -11.26 -4.02
N HIS A 223 -8.60 -10.67 -4.18
CA HIS A 223 -9.23 -9.87 -3.14
C HIS A 223 -10.76 -10.00 -3.18
N PRO A 224 -11.45 -9.96 -2.02
CA PRO A 224 -12.88 -10.28 -1.97
C PRO A 224 -13.81 -9.10 -2.26
N LEU A 225 -13.38 -7.84 -2.09
CA LEU A 225 -14.31 -6.70 -2.12
C LEU A 225 -14.22 -5.85 -3.40
N GLY A 226 -13.16 -5.98 -4.19
CA GLY A 226 -12.92 -5.11 -5.35
C GLY A 226 -14.08 -5.11 -6.37
N GLU A 227 -14.45 -6.29 -6.86
CA GLU A 227 -15.58 -6.47 -7.79
C GLU A 227 -16.93 -6.02 -7.20
N PHE A 228 -17.12 -6.18 -5.89
CA PHE A 228 -18.34 -5.71 -5.22
C PHE A 228 -18.40 -4.17 -5.19
N LEU A 229 -17.28 -3.50 -4.93
CA LEU A 229 -17.21 -2.05 -4.84
C LEU A 229 -17.47 -1.36 -6.20
N THR A 230 -17.13 -2.01 -7.31
CA THR A 230 -17.37 -1.45 -8.65
C THR A 230 -18.85 -1.39 -9.02
N MET A 231 -19.72 -2.13 -8.32
CA MET A 231 -21.18 -1.98 -8.45
C MET A 231 -21.70 -0.66 -7.84
N TYR A 232 -20.89 0.03 -7.03
CA TYR A 232 -21.25 1.29 -6.37
C TYR A 232 -20.27 2.42 -6.76
N PRO A 233 -20.25 2.85 -8.02
CA PRO A 233 -19.19 3.71 -8.55
C PRO A 233 -19.09 5.09 -7.87
N ILE A 234 -20.20 5.66 -7.43
CA ILE A 234 -20.20 6.92 -6.66
C ILE A 234 -19.40 6.76 -5.36
N MET A 235 -19.46 5.59 -4.72
CA MET A 235 -18.66 5.29 -3.53
C MET A 235 -17.18 5.39 -3.85
N LEU A 236 -16.74 4.91 -5.02
CA LEU A 236 -15.34 4.96 -5.43
C LEU A 236 -14.86 6.40 -5.66
N SER A 237 -15.69 7.24 -6.28
CA SER A 237 -15.41 8.67 -6.39
C SER A 237 -15.29 9.34 -5.00
N VAL A 238 -16.23 9.09 -4.09
CA VAL A 238 -16.16 9.62 -2.71
C VAL A 238 -14.88 9.15 -2.00
N MET A 239 -14.53 7.85 -2.13
CA MET A 239 -13.29 7.30 -1.58
C MET A 239 -12.05 7.98 -2.17
N SER A 240 -12.03 8.30 -3.46
CA SER A 240 -10.95 9.05 -4.11
C SER A 240 -10.77 10.44 -3.49
N TYR A 241 -11.85 11.19 -3.31
CA TYR A 241 -11.80 12.51 -2.67
C TYR A 241 -11.35 12.41 -1.21
N VAL A 242 -11.91 11.46 -0.44
CA VAL A 242 -11.53 11.23 0.96
C VAL A 242 -10.03 10.90 1.06
N ALA A 243 -9.52 10.03 0.18
CA ALA A 243 -8.11 9.67 0.16
C ALA A 243 -7.21 10.89 -0.07
N ILE A 244 -7.48 11.72 -1.08
CA ILE A 244 -6.67 12.91 -1.38
C ILE A 244 -6.74 13.94 -0.26
N VAL A 245 -7.95 14.25 0.23
CA VAL A 245 -8.14 15.22 1.32
C VAL A 245 -7.41 14.75 2.57
N TRP A 246 -7.53 13.47 2.92
CA TRP A 246 -6.82 12.88 4.04
C TRP A 246 -5.31 12.93 3.85
N GLU A 247 -4.78 12.54 2.68
CA GLU A 247 -3.35 12.52 2.39
C GLU A 247 -2.71 13.91 2.50
N ILE A 248 -3.38 14.96 2.00
CA ILE A 248 -2.93 16.35 2.12
C ILE A 248 -3.05 16.83 3.57
N ALA A 249 -4.19 16.60 4.22
CA ALA A 249 -4.43 17.05 5.59
C ALA A 249 -3.51 16.36 6.61
N PHE A 250 -3.13 15.11 6.35
CA PHE A 250 -2.27 14.30 7.23
C PHE A 250 -0.97 15.05 7.57
N VAL A 251 -0.35 15.69 6.57
CA VAL A 251 0.92 16.44 6.71
C VAL A 251 0.84 17.51 7.79
N PHE A 252 -0.32 18.14 7.98
CA PHE A 252 -0.51 19.23 8.92
C PHE A 252 -1.13 18.77 10.24
N VAL A 253 -2.03 17.79 10.19
CA VAL A 253 -2.88 17.39 11.32
C VAL A 253 -2.20 16.37 12.24
N VAL A 254 -1.29 15.54 11.71
CA VAL A 254 -0.66 14.44 12.46
C VAL A 254 0.20 14.91 13.65
N TRP A 255 0.59 16.17 13.69
CA TRP A 255 1.42 16.74 14.77
C TRP A 255 0.63 17.06 16.05
N ARG A 256 -0.71 17.13 15.98
CA ARG A 256 -1.58 17.39 17.14
C ARG A 256 -2.08 16.08 17.73
N LYS A 257 -2.22 15.96 19.06
CA LYS A 257 -2.61 14.68 19.71
C LYS A 257 -3.84 14.01 19.09
N TRP A 258 -4.96 14.73 18.97
CA TRP A 258 -6.19 14.19 18.36
C TRP A 258 -6.07 14.01 16.85
N GLY A 259 -5.41 14.96 16.18
CA GLY A 259 -5.14 14.89 14.75
C GLY A 259 -4.29 13.68 14.35
N ARG A 260 -3.32 13.31 15.19
CA ARG A 260 -2.50 12.10 15.08
C ARG A 260 -3.35 10.84 15.15
N ILE A 261 -4.23 10.75 16.15
CA ILE A 261 -5.09 9.56 16.34
C ILE A 261 -6.02 9.39 15.15
N LEU A 262 -6.71 10.47 14.74
CA LEU A 262 -7.61 10.44 13.58
C LEU A 262 -6.86 10.19 12.27
N GLY A 263 -5.73 10.89 12.06
CA GLY A 263 -4.92 10.76 10.86
C GLY A 263 -4.35 9.36 10.67
N LEU A 264 -3.74 8.78 11.72
CA LEU A 264 -3.21 7.42 11.67
C LEU A 264 -4.33 6.37 11.63
N GLY A 265 -5.44 6.60 12.33
CA GLY A 265 -6.60 5.69 12.31
C GLY A 265 -7.24 5.60 10.93
N LEU A 266 -7.50 6.75 10.29
CA LEU A 266 -8.00 6.82 8.92
C LEU A 266 -7.00 6.22 7.92
N GLY A 267 -5.70 6.49 8.11
CA GLY A 267 -4.66 5.89 7.28
C GLY A 267 -4.59 4.38 7.41
N ALA A 268 -4.72 3.84 8.63
CA ALA A 268 -4.74 2.40 8.86
C ALA A 268 -6.00 1.77 8.24
N ALA A 269 -7.16 2.42 8.39
CA ALA A 269 -8.41 1.98 7.75
C ALA A 269 -8.29 2.01 6.21
N PHE A 270 -7.67 3.03 5.64
CA PHE A 270 -7.38 3.11 4.21
C PHE A 270 -6.49 1.95 3.75
N HIS A 271 -5.36 1.72 4.43
CA HIS A 271 -4.42 0.65 4.11
C HIS A 271 -5.08 -0.74 4.23
N ILE A 272 -5.84 -0.98 5.29
CA ILE A 272 -6.62 -2.23 5.45
C ILE A 272 -7.69 -2.33 4.36
N GLY A 273 -8.36 -1.24 4.01
CA GLY A 273 -9.31 -1.20 2.89
C GLY A 273 -8.67 -1.68 1.60
N THR A 274 -7.49 -1.15 1.24
CA THR A 274 -6.76 -1.55 0.03
C THR A 274 -6.29 -3.00 0.03
N LEU A 275 -6.09 -3.62 1.20
CA LEU A 275 -5.83 -5.06 1.31
C LEU A 275 -7.00 -5.87 0.73
N PHE A 276 -8.23 -5.50 1.08
CA PHE A 276 -9.45 -6.23 0.72
C PHE A 276 -10.08 -5.78 -0.60
N SER A 277 -9.83 -4.55 -1.05
CA SER A 277 -10.38 -4.03 -2.30
C SER A 277 -9.43 -4.09 -3.49
N LEU A 278 -8.11 -4.02 -3.28
CA LEU A 278 -7.09 -3.93 -4.35
C LEU A 278 -6.02 -5.04 -4.29
N GLY A 279 -6.09 -5.94 -3.29
CA GLY A 279 -5.12 -7.03 -3.13
C GLY A 279 -3.70 -6.57 -2.79
N LEU A 280 -3.54 -5.38 -2.17
CA LEU A 280 -2.23 -4.86 -1.79
C LEU A 280 -1.81 -5.43 -0.42
N TYR A 281 -0.97 -6.46 -0.38
CA TYR A 281 -0.58 -7.08 0.90
C TYR A 281 0.58 -6.36 1.58
N ILE A 282 1.71 -6.23 0.89
CA ILE A 282 2.97 -5.77 1.50
C ILE A 282 2.96 -4.27 1.80
N PHE A 283 2.48 -3.45 0.86
CA PHE A 283 2.49 -1.99 0.99
C PHE A 283 1.70 -1.48 2.21
N PRO A 284 0.45 -1.94 2.47
CA PRO A 284 -0.28 -1.64 3.70
C PRO A 284 0.46 -2.05 4.96
N MET A 285 1.02 -3.27 5.00
CA MET A 285 1.74 -3.77 6.17
C MET A 285 2.97 -2.92 6.50
N VAL A 286 3.77 -2.54 5.50
CA VAL A 286 4.91 -1.62 5.69
C VAL A 286 4.44 -0.26 6.19
N SER A 287 3.41 0.32 5.56
CA SER A 287 2.92 1.65 5.90
C SER A 287 2.38 1.73 7.32
N ILE A 288 1.57 0.76 7.73
CA ILE A 288 1.04 0.65 9.10
C ILE A 288 2.18 0.40 10.11
N SER A 289 3.18 -0.40 9.74
CA SER A 289 4.37 -0.62 10.59
C SER A 289 5.13 0.68 10.88
N ILE A 290 5.21 1.60 9.90
CA ILE A 290 5.87 2.89 10.05
C ILE A 290 5.06 3.83 10.96
N TYR A 291 3.73 3.71 11.04
CA TYR A 291 2.91 4.55 11.93
C TYR A 291 3.30 4.48 13.40
N PHE A 292 3.92 3.38 13.83
CA PHE A 292 4.44 3.28 15.19
C PHE A 292 5.54 4.30 15.50
N CYS A 293 6.17 4.92 14.50
CA CYS A 293 7.07 6.06 14.71
C CYS A 293 6.36 7.31 15.28
N PHE A 294 5.03 7.38 15.27
CA PHE A 294 4.27 8.47 15.88
C PHE A 294 3.93 8.25 17.35
N LEU A 295 4.22 7.08 17.91
CA LEU A 295 4.04 6.83 19.34
C LEU A 295 5.01 7.70 20.15
N THR A 296 4.48 8.36 21.18
CA THR A 296 5.28 9.06 22.18
C THR A 296 5.53 8.15 23.39
N GLU A 297 6.54 8.50 24.19
CA GLU A 297 6.80 7.82 25.46
C GLU A 297 5.54 7.72 26.35
N SER A 298 4.76 8.80 26.42
CA SER A 298 3.51 8.86 27.18
C SER A 298 2.43 7.88 26.68
N ASP A 299 2.33 7.68 25.37
CA ASP A 299 1.37 6.74 24.78
C ASP A 299 1.70 5.31 25.24
N VAL A 300 2.98 4.93 25.16
CA VAL A 300 3.45 3.59 25.52
C VAL A 300 3.31 3.34 27.03
N GLN A 301 3.63 4.33 27.85
CA GLN A 301 3.43 4.24 29.30
C GLN A 301 1.95 4.08 29.66
N TRP A 302 1.05 4.81 28.99
CA TRP A 302 -0.38 4.70 29.18
C TRP A 302 -0.90 3.32 28.75
N ILE A 303 -0.55 2.84 27.55
CA ILE A 303 -0.93 1.51 27.05
C ILE A 303 -0.45 0.43 28.03
N SER A 304 0.80 0.51 28.47
CA SER A 304 1.38 -0.43 29.45
C SER A 304 0.64 -0.42 30.78
N ALA A 305 0.21 0.76 31.26
CA ALA A 305 -0.58 0.87 32.48
C ALA A 305 -1.98 0.26 32.33
N GLN A 306 -2.67 0.48 31.20
CA GLN A 306 -3.96 -0.13 30.93
C GLN A 306 -3.85 -1.65 30.82
N PHE A 307 -2.84 -2.15 30.11
CA PHE A 307 -2.60 -3.59 29.99
C PHE A 307 -2.36 -4.23 31.37
N ARG A 308 -1.53 -3.62 32.23
CA ARG A 308 -1.33 -4.09 33.61
C ARG A 308 -2.62 -4.09 34.44
N ARG A 309 -3.51 -3.11 34.25
CA ARG A 309 -4.82 -3.08 34.92
C ARG A 309 -5.72 -4.20 34.41
N LEU A 310 -5.75 -4.45 33.10
CA LEU A 310 -6.52 -5.52 32.49
C LEU A 310 -6.05 -6.91 32.98
N VAL A 311 -4.74 -7.16 32.95
CA VAL A 311 -4.14 -8.40 33.47
C VAL A 311 -4.43 -8.60 34.96
N ARG A 312 -4.45 -7.53 35.77
CA ARG A 312 -4.83 -7.62 37.19
C ARG A 312 -6.31 -7.95 37.40
N ARG A 313 -7.19 -7.52 36.50
CA ARG A 313 -8.65 -7.76 36.58
C ARG A 313 -9.05 -9.13 36.04
N ALA A 314 -8.37 -9.61 35.00
CA ALA A 314 -8.64 -10.91 34.39
C ALA A 314 -7.73 -11.99 34.99
N GLY A 315 -8.27 -12.81 35.90
CA GLY A 315 -7.53 -13.87 36.59
C GLY A 315 -6.83 -14.84 35.62
N TRP A 316 -7.46 -15.17 34.50
CA TRP A 316 -6.87 -16.01 33.46
C TRP A 316 -5.66 -15.36 32.79
N LEU A 317 -5.72 -14.06 32.46
CA LEU A 317 -4.58 -13.32 31.89
C LEU A 317 -3.42 -13.24 32.89
N LYS A 318 -3.70 -13.09 34.19
CA LYS A 318 -2.67 -13.11 35.23
C LYS A 318 -1.96 -14.46 35.31
N GLN A 319 -2.72 -15.56 35.28
CA GLN A 319 -2.16 -16.91 35.25
C GLN A 319 -1.33 -17.12 33.98
N THR A 320 -1.88 -16.81 32.79
CA THR A 320 -1.15 -16.94 31.53
C THR A 320 0.13 -16.10 31.51
N ALA A 321 0.08 -14.85 31.97
CA ALA A 321 1.26 -13.98 32.03
C ALA A 321 2.32 -14.51 33.01
N ALA A 322 1.91 -15.04 34.17
CA ALA A 322 2.82 -15.67 35.11
C ALA A 322 3.42 -16.96 34.54
N SER A 323 2.62 -17.80 33.88
CA SER A 323 3.09 -19.01 33.20
C SER A 323 4.05 -18.70 32.06
N LEU A 324 3.79 -17.64 31.28
CA LEU A 324 4.71 -17.18 30.24
C LEU A 324 6.02 -16.67 30.85
N GLY A 325 5.94 -15.88 31.92
CA GLY A 325 7.11 -15.40 32.64
C GLY A 325 7.96 -16.55 33.19
N ALA A 326 7.32 -17.56 33.79
CA ALA A 326 7.97 -18.76 34.28
C ALA A 326 8.54 -19.62 33.13
N ALA A 327 7.85 -19.72 32.00
CA ALA A 327 8.35 -20.43 30.81
C ALA A 327 9.57 -19.71 30.20
N ILE A 328 9.53 -18.39 30.10
CA ILE A 328 10.67 -17.57 29.65
C ILE A 328 11.85 -17.75 30.61
N GLU A 329 11.60 -17.81 31.92
CA GLU A 329 12.64 -18.03 32.92
C GLU A 329 13.16 -19.48 32.91
N LYS A 330 12.32 -20.46 32.57
CA LYS A 330 12.66 -21.88 32.45
C LYS A 330 13.48 -22.18 31.20
N TYR A 331 13.06 -21.64 30.05
CA TYR A 331 13.78 -21.71 28.78
C TYR A 331 14.83 -20.61 28.66
N ARG A 332 15.10 -19.89 29.75
CA ARG A 332 16.14 -18.87 29.83
C ARG A 332 17.46 -19.55 29.47
N PRO A 333 18.11 -19.16 28.36
CA PRO A 333 19.36 -19.78 27.96
C PRO A 333 20.37 -19.60 29.10
N GLN A 334 20.78 -20.72 29.71
CA GLN A 334 21.96 -20.72 30.56
C GLN A 334 23.11 -20.18 29.70
N PRO A 335 23.95 -19.26 30.21
CA PRO A 335 25.07 -18.76 29.44
C PRO A 335 25.93 -19.96 29.02
N VAL A 336 25.90 -20.32 27.74
CA VAL A 336 26.89 -21.24 27.17
C VAL A 336 28.22 -20.52 27.35
N ALA A 337 29.04 -21.02 28.26
CA ALA A 337 30.16 -20.31 28.87
C ALA A 337 31.33 -19.97 27.92
N GLY A 338 31.16 -20.10 26.59
CA GLY A 338 32.23 -19.87 25.61
C GLY A 338 31.93 -18.85 24.51
N TRP A 339 30.68 -18.62 24.11
CA TRP A 339 30.40 -17.85 22.89
C TRP A 339 30.10 -16.38 23.19
N LYS A 340 30.97 -15.48 22.70
CA LYS A 340 30.70 -14.04 22.69
C LYS A 340 29.57 -13.79 21.67
N SER A 341 28.64 -12.87 21.96
CA SER A 341 27.52 -12.56 21.04
C SER A 341 27.94 -12.35 19.58
N PRO A 342 29.04 -11.64 19.27
CA PRO A 342 29.52 -11.52 17.89
C PRO A 342 29.95 -12.85 17.27
N THR A 343 30.57 -13.77 18.02
CA THR A 343 30.98 -15.08 17.47
C THR A 343 29.75 -15.92 17.14
N ALA A 344 28.73 -15.92 18.00
CA ALA A 344 27.47 -16.59 17.70
C ALA A 344 26.77 -16.01 16.46
N TRP A 345 26.80 -14.69 16.30
CA TRP A 345 26.23 -14.02 15.14
C TRP A 345 26.98 -14.37 13.85
N VAL A 346 28.33 -14.35 13.88
CA VAL A 346 29.18 -14.74 12.74
C VAL A 346 28.97 -16.20 12.35
N THR A 347 28.93 -17.11 13.33
CA THR A 347 28.63 -18.52 13.05
C THR A 347 27.23 -18.69 12.48
N GLY A 348 26.25 -17.91 12.95
CA GLY A 348 24.89 -17.89 12.42
C GLY A 348 24.84 -17.53 10.94
N ILE A 349 25.49 -16.42 10.53
CA ILE A 349 25.51 -16.03 9.12
C ILE A 349 26.27 -17.04 8.26
N VAL A 350 27.41 -17.58 8.72
CA VAL A 350 28.15 -18.60 7.98
C VAL A 350 27.30 -19.86 7.78
N ALA A 351 26.58 -20.31 8.82
CA ALA A 351 25.68 -21.44 8.72
C ALA A 351 24.54 -21.18 7.72
N VAL A 352 23.93 -19.99 7.75
CA VAL A 352 22.88 -19.61 6.78
C VAL A 352 23.43 -19.60 5.36
N LEU A 353 24.61 -19.04 5.12
CA LEU A 353 25.24 -19.01 3.81
C LEU A 353 25.49 -20.42 3.25
N VAL A 354 26.12 -21.29 4.04
CA VAL A 354 26.43 -22.66 3.61
C VAL A 354 25.16 -23.47 3.40
N LEU A 355 24.21 -23.40 4.34
CA LEU A 355 22.97 -24.17 4.27
C LEU A 355 22.08 -23.71 3.12
N SER A 356 21.96 -22.40 2.89
CA SER A 356 21.15 -21.85 1.79
C SER A 356 21.69 -22.30 0.43
N ILE A 357 23.01 -22.16 0.20
CA ILE A 357 23.64 -22.63 -1.03
C ILE A 357 23.45 -24.14 -1.20
N TYR A 358 23.61 -24.92 -0.13
CA TYR A 358 23.37 -26.36 -0.17
C TYR A 358 21.90 -26.69 -0.52
N VAL A 359 20.94 -26.05 0.15
CA VAL A 359 19.51 -26.28 -0.08
C VAL A 359 19.12 -25.92 -1.50
N GLU A 360 19.53 -24.77 -2.01
CA GLU A 360 19.29 -24.37 -3.40
C GLU A 360 19.92 -25.41 -4.35
N HIS A 361 21.15 -25.84 -4.07
CA HIS A 361 21.82 -26.83 -4.88
C HIS A 361 21.06 -28.17 -4.93
N GLN A 362 20.37 -28.54 -3.86
CA GLN A 362 19.50 -29.73 -3.82
C GLN A 362 18.13 -29.51 -4.48
N GLN A 363 17.62 -28.28 -4.48
CA GLN A 363 16.35 -27.96 -5.14
C GLN A 363 16.46 -28.14 -6.66
N ASP A 364 17.62 -27.80 -7.24
CA ASP A 364 17.97 -27.98 -8.65
C ASP A 364 16.77 -27.87 -9.61
N ILE A 365 16.07 -26.73 -9.54
CA ILE A 365 14.74 -26.53 -10.16
C ILE A 365 14.75 -26.86 -11.66
N TYR A 366 15.89 -26.63 -12.34
CA TYR A 366 16.07 -26.87 -13.77
C TYR A 366 16.83 -28.16 -14.10
N GLY A 367 17.12 -28.97 -13.09
CA GLY A 367 17.88 -30.22 -13.25
C GLY A 367 19.28 -30.01 -13.80
N LEU A 368 19.94 -28.88 -13.50
CA LEU A 368 21.27 -28.57 -14.05
C LEU A 368 22.33 -29.58 -13.60
N ARG A 369 22.08 -30.27 -12.49
CA ARG A 369 23.05 -31.11 -11.78
C ARG A 369 22.63 -32.58 -11.77
N ARG A 370 21.61 -32.92 -12.57
CA ARG A 370 21.15 -34.30 -12.76
C ARG A 370 22.12 -35.09 -13.65
N PRO A 371 22.28 -36.41 -13.43
CA PRO A 371 23.08 -37.26 -14.32
C PRO A 371 22.57 -37.26 -15.76
N GLU A 372 21.25 -37.07 -15.93
CA GLU A 372 20.57 -37.05 -17.22
C GLU A 372 20.81 -35.76 -18.03
N GLY A 373 21.47 -34.74 -17.43
CA GLY A 373 21.62 -33.41 -18.00
C GLY A 373 20.46 -32.47 -17.66
N ARG A 374 20.50 -31.25 -18.22
CA ARG A 374 19.50 -30.20 -17.97
C ARG A 374 18.11 -30.68 -18.39
N MET A 375 17.08 -30.30 -17.61
CA MET A 375 15.71 -30.55 -18.04
C MET A 375 15.47 -29.89 -19.40
N THR A 376 14.93 -30.66 -20.34
CA THR A 376 14.55 -30.16 -21.66
C THR A 376 13.19 -29.48 -21.56
N LEU A 377 13.02 -28.36 -22.26
CA LEU A 377 11.71 -27.76 -22.44
C LEU A 377 10.77 -28.78 -23.10
N HIS A 378 9.57 -28.90 -22.57
CA HIS A 378 8.52 -29.68 -23.21
C HIS A 378 7.88 -28.82 -24.30
N GLU A 379 7.59 -29.44 -25.45
CA GLU A 379 6.77 -28.78 -26.47
C GLU A 379 5.41 -28.44 -25.86
N VAL A 380 5.01 -27.18 -26.00
CA VAL A 380 3.70 -26.71 -25.53
C VAL A 380 2.64 -27.38 -26.40
N ASP A 381 1.55 -27.81 -25.79
CA ASP A 381 0.40 -28.38 -26.50
C ASP A 381 0.02 -27.47 -27.68
N PRO A 382 -0.02 -27.99 -28.93
CA PRO A 382 -0.41 -27.20 -30.09
C PRO A 382 -1.74 -26.46 -29.92
N GLU A 383 -2.68 -27.01 -29.15
CA GLU A 383 -3.96 -26.34 -28.85
C GLU A 383 -3.74 -25.09 -27.97
N LEU A 384 -2.95 -25.21 -26.92
CA LEU A 384 -2.59 -24.08 -26.06
C LEU A 384 -1.77 -23.03 -26.82
N MET A 385 -0.85 -23.47 -27.69
CA MET A 385 -0.10 -22.56 -28.56
C MET A 385 -1.03 -21.81 -29.52
N ALA A 386 -1.99 -22.51 -30.13
CA ALA A 386 -3.00 -21.89 -30.99
C ALA A 386 -3.88 -20.90 -30.21
N GLU A 387 -4.21 -21.20 -28.95
CA GLU A 387 -4.93 -20.29 -28.06
C GLU A 387 -4.08 -19.04 -27.70
N MET A 388 -2.83 -19.22 -27.29
CA MET A 388 -1.92 -18.12 -26.92
C MET A 388 -1.59 -17.20 -28.11
N LEU A 389 -1.52 -17.76 -29.33
CA LEU A 389 -1.28 -17.04 -30.57
C LEU A 389 -2.58 -16.60 -31.26
N ALA A 390 -3.75 -16.98 -30.74
CA ALA A 390 -5.01 -16.58 -31.31
C ALA A 390 -5.09 -15.05 -31.31
N PRO A 391 -5.58 -14.43 -32.40
CA PRO A 391 -5.82 -13.00 -32.39
C PRO A 391 -6.77 -12.65 -31.24
N GLU A 392 -6.46 -11.56 -30.55
CA GLU A 392 -7.27 -11.06 -29.43
C GLU A 392 -8.75 -11.04 -29.84
N GLN A 393 -9.60 -11.71 -29.06
CA GLN A 393 -11.03 -11.77 -29.38
C GLN A 393 -11.61 -10.37 -29.24
N THR A 394 -11.86 -9.72 -30.38
CA THR A 394 -12.49 -8.39 -30.38
C THR A 394 -13.89 -8.49 -29.79
N MET A 395 -14.13 -7.80 -28.67
CA MET A 395 -15.48 -7.72 -28.10
C MET A 395 -16.47 -7.23 -29.15
N LYS A 396 -17.65 -7.86 -29.22
CA LYS A 396 -18.71 -7.41 -30.14
C LYS A 396 -19.08 -5.98 -29.77
N GLN A 397 -19.46 -5.18 -30.76
CA GLN A 397 -19.72 -3.77 -30.54
C GLN A 397 -20.74 -3.50 -29.43
N LYS A 398 -21.78 -4.35 -29.30
CA LYS A 398 -22.79 -4.24 -28.24
C LYS A 398 -22.24 -4.54 -26.84
N ASP A 399 -21.27 -5.46 -26.72
CA ASP A 399 -20.77 -5.95 -25.42
C ASP A 399 -19.81 -4.91 -24.79
N LYS A 400 -19.35 -3.94 -25.59
CA LYS A 400 -18.60 -2.76 -25.13
C LYS A 400 -19.46 -1.77 -24.35
N PHE A 401 -20.80 -1.88 -24.42
CA PHE A 401 -21.72 -0.97 -23.76
C PHE A 401 -22.34 -1.66 -22.55
N LEU A 402 -22.10 -1.12 -21.37
CA LEU A 402 -22.55 -1.70 -20.10
C LEU A 402 -23.99 -1.28 -19.77
N SER A 403 -24.26 0.03 -19.80
CA SER A 403 -25.59 0.56 -19.46
C SER A 403 -25.84 1.91 -20.11
N VAL A 404 -27.13 2.26 -20.20
CA VAL A 404 -27.61 3.60 -20.52
C VAL A 404 -28.65 3.99 -19.50
N ASP A 405 -28.34 5.04 -18.75
CA ASP A 405 -29.17 5.56 -17.66
C ASP A 405 -29.57 7.01 -17.97
N THR A 406 -30.77 7.40 -17.54
CA THR A 406 -31.34 8.73 -17.75
C THR A 406 -31.68 9.39 -16.42
N GLY A 407 -31.49 10.71 -16.30
CA GLY A 407 -31.83 11.48 -15.10
C GLY A 407 -31.61 12.97 -15.31
N THR A 408 -31.49 13.76 -14.24
CA THR A 408 -31.32 15.24 -14.34
C THR A 408 -30.18 15.82 -13.50
N GLN A 409 -29.50 15.03 -12.70
CA GLN A 409 -28.43 15.46 -11.82
C GLN A 409 -27.21 14.55 -11.98
N MET A 410 -26.04 15.19 -12.08
CA MET A 410 -24.75 14.51 -12.02
C MET A 410 -23.93 14.98 -10.83
N VAL A 411 -23.25 14.06 -10.17
CA VAL A 411 -22.29 14.32 -9.09
C VAL A 411 -21.04 13.51 -9.34
N GLY A 412 -19.87 14.15 -9.34
CA GLY A 412 -18.59 13.45 -9.58
C GLY A 412 -18.52 12.72 -10.92
N GLY A 413 -19.23 13.23 -11.94
CA GLY A 413 -19.33 12.57 -13.25
C GLY A 413 -20.33 11.42 -13.33
N TRP A 414 -21.06 11.11 -12.26
CA TRP A 414 -22.06 10.04 -12.20
C TRP A 414 -23.49 10.58 -12.15
N LEU A 415 -24.39 9.93 -12.88
CA LEU A 415 -25.83 10.21 -12.78
C LEU A 415 -26.39 9.67 -11.45
N THR A 416 -26.89 10.55 -10.59
CA THR A 416 -27.32 10.20 -9.22
C THR A 416 -28.83 9.99 -9.08
N ASN A 417 -29.64 10.63 -9.91
CA ASN A 417 -31.09 10.58 -9.84
C ASN A 417 -31.68 9.89 -11.08
N ARG A 418 -31.41 8.59 -11.20
CA ARG A 418 -31.94 7.79 -12.32
C ARG A 418 -33.48 7.86 -12.33
N LYS A 419 -34.04 8.37 -13.41
CA LYS A 419 -35.49 8.42 -13.64
C LYS A 419 -35.81 8.24 -15.11
N SER A 420 -36.98 7.69 -15.38
CA SER A 420 -37.54 7.52 -16.73
C SER A 420 -38.60 8.56 -17.07
N GLU A 421 -39.07 9.35 -16.10
CA GLU A 421 -40.14 10.32 -16.27
C GLU A 421 -39.61 11.75 -16.19
N PHE A 422 -39.97 12.56 -17.19
CA PHE A 422 -39.49 13.93 -17.32
C PHE A 422 -40.64 14.86 -17.70
N MET A 423 -40.61 16.09 -17.22
CA MET A 423 -41.57 17.10 -17.64
C MET A 423 -41.17 17.63 -19.02
N ILE A 424 -42.14 18.00 -19.86
CA ILE A 424 -41.85 18.72 -21.11
C ILE A 424 -41.10 20.03 -20.79
N GLY A 425 -40.01 20.28 -21.53
CA GLY A 425 -39.10 21.41 -21.28
C GLY A 425 -37.96 21.08 -20.32
N GLU A 426 -37.99 19.91 -19.66
CA GLU A 426 -36.92 19.46 -18.76
C GLU A 426 -35.73 18.92 -19.57
N MET A 427 -34.51 19.19 -19.08
CA MET A 427 -33.29 18.63 -19.64
C MET A 427 -33.15 17.17 -19.18
N ILE A 428 -32.95 16.25 -20.12
CA ILE A 428 -32.62 14.86 -19.84
C ILE A 428 -31.11 14.69 -19.95
N LEU A 429 -30.48 14.25 -18.87
CA LEU A 429 -29.10 13.77 -18.88
C LEU A 429 -29.12 12.27 -19.20
N VAL A 430 -28.39 11.89 -20.24
CA VAL A 430 -28.19 10.50 -20.64
C VAL A 430 -26.75 10.13 -20.35
N GLN A 431 -26.53 9.13 -19.51
CA GLN A 431 -25.20 8.57 -19.24
C GLN A 431 -25.08 7.19 -19.87
N CYS A 432 -24.10 7.02 -20.74
CA CYS A 432 -23.75 5.74 -21.34
C CYS A 432 -22.44 5.24 -20.71
N CYS A 433 -22.49 4.07 -20.07
CA CYS A 433 -21.34 3.39 -19.46
C CYS A 433 -20.79 2.32 -20.40
N LEU A 434 -19.47 2.16 -20.42
CA LEU A 434 -18.73 1.25 -21.30
C LEU A 434 -17.99 0.18 -20.50
N ASN A 435 -17.78 -0.97 -21.12
CA ASN A 435 -16.94 -2.06 -20.61
C ASN A 435 -15.53 -1.95 -21.20
N PRO A 436 -14.46 -1.99 -20.37
CA PRO A 436 -13.11 -2.13 -20.88
C PRO A 436 -12.79 -3.60 -21.26
N PRO A 437 -11.86 -3.84 -22.20
CA PRO A 437 -11.18 -2.86 -23.05
C PRO A 437 -12.04 -2.41 -24.24
N HIS A 438 -12.06 -1.12 -24.57
CA HIS A 438 -12.67 -0.63 -25.81
C HIS A 438 -11.75 0.35 -26.54
N GLU A 439 -11.85 0.42 -27.87
CA GLU A 439 -11.14 1.41 -28.66
C GLU A 439 -11.72 2.82 -28.48
N ASP A 440 -11.11 3.82 -29.12
CA ASP A 440 -11.73 5.14 -29.23
C ASP A 440 -12.99 4.99 -30.11
N ILE A 441 -14.16 5.25 -29.53
CA ILE A 441 -15.46 4.94 -30.16
C ILE A 441 -16.27 6.22 -30.34
N TRP A 442 -16.84 6.39 -31.54
CA TRP A 442 -17.92 7.34 -31.75
C TRP A 442 -19.24 6.75 -31.22
N ILE A 443 -19.90 7.50 -30.34
CA ILE A 443 -21.21 7.15 -29.78
C ILE A 443 -22.21 8.22 -30.22
N ASP A 444 -23.27 7.80 -30.91
CA ASP A 444 -24.43 8.64 -31.20
C ASP A 444 -25.52 8.40 -30.15
N CYS A 445 -26.05 9.48 -29.58
CA CYS A 445 -27.22 9.49 -28.70
C CYS A 445 -28.40 10.10 -29.46
N HIS A 446 -29.42 9.29 -29.72
CA HIS A 446 -30.62 9.69 -30.44
C HIS A 446 -31.82 9.68 -29.49
N PHE A 447 -32.52 10.81 -29.37
CA PHE A 447 -33.82 10.87 -28.71
C PHE A 447 -34.92 10.76 -29.77
N CYS A 448 -35.80 9.78 -29.63
CA CYS A 448 -36.73 9.39 -30.67
C CYS A 448 -38.17 9.22 -30.14
N GLU A 449 -39.14 9.48 -31.01
CA GLU A 449 -40.56 9.14 -30.84
C GLU A 449 -40.80 7.64 -31.05
N GLU A 450 -41.93 7.13 -30.54
CA GLU A 450 -42.32 5.71 -30.61
C GLU A 450 -42.32 5.14 -32.04
N ASP A 451 -42.62 5.97 -33.04
CA ASP A 451 -42.69 5.63 -34.46
C ASP A 451 -41.33 5.48 -35.17
N GLY A 452 -40.22 5.85 -34.50
CA GLY A 452 -38.88 5.85 -35.12
C GLY A 452 -38.31 7.24 -35.40
N ARG A 453 -39.11 8.31 -35.30
CA ARG A 453 -38.68 9.65 -35.68
C ARG A 453 -37.65 10.19 -34.69
N ILE A 454 -36.51 10.65 -35.21
CA ILE A 454 -35.44 11.24 -34.40
C ILE A 454 -35.78 12.71 -34.12
N VAL A 455 -36.00 13.03 -32.85
CA VAL A 455 -36.28 14.38 -32.36
C VAL A 455 -34.99 15.15 -32.09
N HIS A 456 -34.00 14.49 -31.50
CA HIS A 456 -32.71 15.08 -31.18
C HIS A 456 -31.58 14.08 -31.44
N ARG A 457 -30.45 14.57 -31.95
CA ARG A 457 -29.24 13.79 -32.18
C ARG A 457 -28.04 14.53 -31.60
N SER A 458 -27.25 13.82 -30.81
CA SER A 458 -25.96 14.25 -30.31
C SER A 458 -24.95 13.11 -30.48
N GLY A 459 -23.67 13.42 -30.57
CA GLY A 459 -22.63 12.41 -30.69
C GLY A 459 -21.27 12.92 -30.24
N GLN A 460 -20.44 12.02 -29.73
CA GLN A 460 -19.09 12.35 -29.28
C GLN A 460 -18.15 11.16 -29.40
N ILE A 461 -16.85 11.45 -29.45
CA ILE A 461 -15.79 10.45 -29.33
C ILE A 461 -15.57 10.17 -27.85
N VAL A 462 -15.59 8.89 -27.49
CA VAL A 462 -15.17 8.40 -26.18
C VAL A 462 -13.83 7.70 -26.34
N LEU A 463 -12.80 8.27 -25.70
CA LEU A 463 -11.45 7.71 -25.71
C LEU A 463 -11.40 6.40 -24.92
N ARG A 464 -10.50 5.50 -25.29
CA ARG A 464 -10.30 4.17 -24.69
C ARG A 464 -10.14 4.15 -23.16
N GLU A 465 -9.65 5.25 -22.59
CA GLU A 465 -9.47 5.40 -21.14
C GLU A 465 -10.77 5.75 -20.39
N ASN A 466 -11.78 6.27 -21.09
CA ASN A 466 -13.02 6.76 -20.51
C ASN A 466 -14.11 5.69 -20.50
N LEU A 467 -14.55 5.28 -19.31
CA LEU A 467 -15.60 4.27 -19.12
C LEU A 467 -17.03 4.80 -19.26
N ARG A 468 -17.20 6.07 -19.60
CA ARG A 468 -18.52 6.70 -19.69
C ARG A 468 -18.53 7.88 -20.62
N SER A 469 -19.73 8.20 -21.08
CA SER A 469 -20.05 9.42 -21.79
C SER A 469 -21.39 9.96 -21.31
N ALA A 470 -21.51 11.28 -21.26
CA ALA A 470 -22.75 11.94 -20.88
C ALA A 470 -23.24 12.81 -22.03
N PHE A 471 -24.54 12.79 -22.28
CA PHE A 471 -25.23 13.57 -23.30
C PHE A 471 -26.33 14.38 -22.63
N GLN A 472 -26.57 15.57 -23.17
CA GLN A 472 -27.66 16.43 -22.74
C GLN A 472 -28.70 16.45 -23.85
N VAL A 473 -29.92 16.05 -23.53
CA VAL A 473 -31.06 16.07 -24.45
C VAL A 473 -32.04 17.10 -23.93
N TYR A 474 -32.26 18.16 -24.70
CA TYR A 474 -33.29 19.16 -24.38
C TYR A 474 -34.61 18.71 -25.00
N THR A 475 -35.69 18.70 -24.22
CA THR A 475 -37.04 18.39 -24.70
C THR A 475 -37.76 19.70 -25.07
N PRO A 476 -37.98 20.01 -26.35
CA PRO A 476 -38.69 21.23 -26.73
C PRO A 476 -40.12 21.25 -26.17
N GLU A 477 -40.62 22.44 -25.85
CA GLU A 477 -42.01 22.60 -25.35
C GLU A 477 -43.08 22.20 -26.37
N SER A 478 -42.70 22.06 -27.65
CA SER A 478 -43.58 21.62 -28.73
C SER A 478 -43.79 20.11 -28.79
N LEU A 479 -43.10 19.32 -27.97
CA LEU A 479 -43.30 17.87 -27.93
C LEU A 479 -44.60 17.51 -27.21
N GLU A 480 -45.30 16.50 -27.71
CA GLU A 480 -46.49 15.98 -27.05
C GLU A 480 -46.09 15.08 -25.87
N PRO A 481 -46.85 15.09 -24.75
CA PRO A 481 -46.68 14.12 -23.68
C PRO A 481 -46.84 12.70 -24.21
N GLY A 482 -45.98 11.77 -23.81
CA GLY A 482 -46.00 10.41 -24.34
C GLY A 482 -44.73 9.62 -24.08
N ASN A 483 -44.65 8.45 -24.73
CA ASN A 483 -43.49 7.57 -24.64
C ASN A 483 -42.48 7.88 -25.75
N TYR A 484 -41.24 8.06 -25.32
CA TYR A 484 -40.08 8.30 -26.15
C TYR A 484 -38.99 7.30 -25.77
N TYR A 485 -37.91 7.25 -26.54
CA TYR A 485 -36.73 6.48 -26.16
C TYR A 485 -35.44 7.17 -26.53
N VAL A 486 -34.44 6.88 -25.71
CA VAL A 486 -33.04 7.19 -25.99
C VAL A 486 -32.43 5.95 -26.62
N SER A 487 -31.96 6.08 -27.86
CA SER A 487 -31.25 5.07 -28.63
C SER A 487 -29.78 5.44 -28.68
N ILE A 488 -28.91 4.58 -28.12
CA ILE A 488 -27.48 4.70 -28.27
C ILE A 488 -27.05 3.87 -29.47
N LYS A 489 -26.34 4.51 -30.40
CA LYS A 489 -25.81 3.88 -31.60
C LYS A 489 -24.30 3.97 -31.65
N SER A 490 -23.70 2.95 -32.24
CA SER A 490 -22.27 2.94 -32.55
C SER A 490 -22.04 2.25 -33.88
N LYS A 491 -21.15 2.82 -34.72
CA LYS A 491 -20.95 2.38 -36.12
C LYS A 491 -22.27 2.29 -36.90
N GLY A 492 -23.18 3.24 -36.65
CA GLY A 492 -24.50 3.32 -37.29
C GLY A 492 -25.56 2.30 -36.81
N LYS A 493 -25.22 1.39 -35.90
CA LYS A 493 -26.14 0.38 -35.37
C LYS A 493 -26.58 0.71 -33.95
N GLU A 494 -27.85 0.51 -33.64
CA GLU A 494 -28.36 0.61 -32.26
C GLU A 494 -27.74 -0.50 -31.41
N VAL A 495 -27.15 -0.10 -30.29
CA VAL A 495 -26.50 -1.01 -29.33
C VAL A 495 -27.30 -1.11 -28.03
N LEU A 496 -27.88 0.00 -27.56
CA LEU A 496 -28.70 0.05 -26.35
C LEU A 496 -29.87 1.01 -26.54
N ARG A 497 -30.99 0.73 -25.87
CA ARG A 497 -32.19 1.56 -25.86
C ARG A 497 -32.71 1.72 -24.44
N ARG A 498 -33.16 2.93 -24.09
CA ARG A 498 -33.79 3.25 -22.81
C ARG A 498 -35.09 4.01 -23.03
N SER A 499 -36.20 3.53 -22.46
CA SER A 499 -37.50 4.21 -22.54
C SER A 499 -37.54 5.43 -21.61
N VAL A 500 -38.20 6.49 -22.09
CA VAL A 500 -38.39 7.76 -21.40
C VAL A 500 -39.82 8.23 -21.60
N THR A 501 -40.50 8.63 -20.55
CA THR A 501 -41.88 9.15 -20.61
C THR A 501 -41.87 10.65 -20.35
N LEU A 502 -42.46 11.42 -21.29
CA LEU A 502 -42.66 12.86 -21.14
C LEU A 502 -44.04 13.14 -20.55
N LEU A 503 -44.07 13.82 -19.42
CA LEU A 503 -45.26 14.25 -18.71
C LEU A 503 -45.65 15.68 -19.12
N PRO A 504 -46.95 15.99 -19.16
CA PRO A 504 -47.43 17.33 -19.46
C PRO A 504 -46.90 18.34 -18.45
N LYS A 505 -46.50 19.53 -18.93
CA LYS A 505 -46.10 20.64 -18.05
C LYS A 505 -47.30 21.02 -17.18
N LEU A 506 -47.23 20.75 -15.87
CA LEU A 506 -48.24 21.21 -14.92
C LEU A 506 -48.26 22.74 -14.98
N SER A 507 -49.34 23.32 -15.54
CA SER A 507 -49.52 24.76 -15.53
C SER A 507 -49.54 25.22 -14.06
N ALA A 508 -48.87 26.31 -13.72
CA ALA A 508 -48.90 26.94 -12.39
C ALA A 508 -50.29 27.51 -12.01
N VAL A 509 -51.35 27.09 -12.68
CA VAL A 509 -52.74 27.53 -12.51
C VAL A 509 -53.53 26.43 -11.83
N ALA A 510 -53.12 26.07 -10.62
CA ALA A 510 -53.93 25.27 -9.68
C ALA A 510 -53.41 25.52 -8.26
N ASN A 511 -53.62 26.73 -7.76
CA ASN A 511 -53.73 27.06 -6.34
C ASN A 511 -54.87 28.05 -6.16
#